data_AF-A0A6P6XWN2-F1
#
_entry.id   AF-A0A6P6XWN2-F1
#
_cell.length_a   1.000
_cell.length_b   1.000
_cell.length_c   1.000
_cell.angle_alpha   90.00
_cell.angle_beta   90.00
_cell.angle_gamma   90.00
#
_symmetry.space_group_name_H-M   'P 1'
#
loop_
_entity.id
_entity.type
_entity.pdbx_description
1 polymer ?
#
loop_
_entity_poly.entity_id
_entity_poly.type
_entity_poly.pdbx_seq_one_letter_code
_entity_poly.pdbx_strand_id
1 'polypeptide(L)'
;MVLSISNNEHAHVSSRVERKTAAKKKSTACFSLFRREFNMGISRNHWHKRRATGGKRKPIRKKRKFELGRPAANTKIGVKRIHLVRTRGGNCKHRALRLDHGNFSWASEHCTRKTRIVDVVYNSSNNELVRTKTLVKNCIVLIDATPFRTWYEGHYAMMMGRKKGVKLTQAEQEVADQMAAKAEHSKYKLRQKYAKVEQALEEQFMTGRVLACLSSRPGQVGRADGYILEGKELEFYLRKIKAKKGK
;
A
#
# COMPACT_ATOMS: atom_id res chain seq x y z
N MET A 1 54.57 -50.29 -30.88
CA MET A 1 53.75 -51.51 -31.07
C MET A 1 52.37 -51.21 -30.48
N VAL A 2 51.35 -51.03 -31.33
CA VAL A 2 50.36 -52.07 -31.71
C VAL A 2 49.36 -52.26 -30.57
N LEU A 3 48.20 -51.58 -30.64
CA LEU A 3 46.88 -52.15 -31.05
C LEU A 3 46.43 -53.28 -30.09
N SER A 4 45.21 -53.25 -29.54
CA SER A 4 44.00 -53.37 -30.37
C SER A 4 42.74 -52.78 -29.73
N ILE A 5 41.91 -52.17 -30.59
CA ILE A 5 40.50 -51.88 -30.36
C ILE A 5 39.71 -53.14 -30.71
N SER A 6 38.70 -53.50 -29.91
CA SER A 6 37.73 -54.53 -30.26
C SER A 6 36.37 -53.88 -30.50
N ASN A 7 36.00 -53.76 -31.79
CA ASN A 7 34.63 -53.47 -32.20
C ASN A 7 33.80 -54.75 -32.10
N ASN A 8 32.49 -54.63 -31.87
CA ASN A 8 31.57 -55.42 -32.67
C ASN A 8 30.31 -54.63 -33.03
N GLU A 9 30.19 -54.41 -34.34
CA GLU A 9 28.99 -54.07 -35.10
C GLU A 9 27.92 -55.20 -34.92
N HIS A 10 26.66 -55.18 -35.37
CA HIS A 10 25.85 -54.32 -36.26
C HIS A 10 24.35 -54.55 -35.83
N ALA A 11 23.27 -53.99 -36.38
CA ALA A 11 23.02 -53.13 -37.53
C ALA A 11 21.74 -52.28 -37.31
N HIS A 12 21.43 -51.38 -38.24
CA HIS A 12 20.11 -50.73 -38.39
C HIS A 12 19.10 -51.66 -39.10
N VAL A 13 17.81 -51.65 -38.69
CA VAL A 13 16.68 -51.73 -39.63
C VAL A 13 15.52 -50.83 -39.15
N SER A 14 14.99 -50.03 -40.07
CA SER A 14 13.79 -49.20 -39.91
C SER A 14 12.53 -49.97 -40.27
N SER A 15 11.45 -49.82 -39.50
CA SER A 15 10.09 -49.90 -40.06
C SER A 15 9.05 -49.16 -39.21
N ARG A 16 7.88 -48.95 -39.84
CA ARG A 16 6.83 -47.97 -39.52
C ARG A 16 5.54 -48.75 -39.24
N VAL A 17 4.51 -48.07 -38.70
CA VAL A 17 3.12 -48.58 -38.51
C VAL A 17 3.05 -49.48 -37.25
N GLU A 18 2.15 -49.31 -36.27
CA GLU A 18 0.69 -49.15 -36.38
C GLU A 18 0.06 -48.01 -35.55
N ARG A 19 -1.11 -47.57 -36.01
CA ARG A 19 -2.04 -46.70 -35.26
C ARG A 19 -2.96 -47.57 -34.40
N LYS A 20 -3.15 -47.23 -33.13
CA LYS A 20 -4.37 -47.64 -32.37
C LYS A 20 -5.15 -46.40 -31.91
N THR A 21 -6.46 -46.48 -32.09
CA THR A 21 -7.39 -45.35 -32.15
C THR A 21 -7.92 -44.96 -30.77
N ALA A 22 -7.77 -43.68 -30.40
CA ALA A 22 -8.30 -43.14 -29.14
C ALA A 22 -9.56 -42.28 -29.37
N ALA A 23 -10.66 -42.92 -29.79
CA ALA A 23 -11.95 -42.24 -29.96
C ALA A 23 -12.65 -42.02 -28.60
N LYS A 24 -12.31 -40.94 -27.87
CA LYS A 24 -13.04 -40.54 -26.66
C LYS A 24 -14.12 -39.50 -26.95
N LYS A 25 -15.35 -40.03 -27.03
CA LYS A 25 -16.67 -39.39 -26.86
C LYS A 25 -16.67 -37.86 -26.69
N LYS A 26 -17.17 -37.15 -27.71
CA LYS A 26 -17.70 -35.79 -27.55
C LYS A 26 -18.94 -35.85 -26.66
N SER A 27 -18.79 -35.62 -25.36
CA SER A 27 -19.95 -35.35 -24.50
C SER A 27 -20.49 -33.97 -24.84
N THR A 28 -21.70 -33.94 -25.41
CA THR A 28 -22.52 -32.74 -25.54
C THR A 28 -22.94 -32.29 -24.14
N ALA A 29 -22.02 -31.63 -23.44
CA ALA A 29 -22.33 -30.89 -22.23
C ALA A 29 -23.30 -29.76 -22.62
N CYS A 30 -24.60 -30.06 -22.53
CA CYS A 30 -25.66 -29.08 -22.63
C CYS A 30 -25.27 -27.93 -21.71
N PHE A 31 -24.98 -26.77 -22.30
CA PHE A 31 -24.51 -25.61 -21.57
C PHE A 31 -25.71 -25.06 -20.83
N SER A 32 -26.02 -25.68 -19.69
CA SER A 32 -27.09 -25.26 -18.81
C SER A 32 -26.76 -23.83 -18.41
N LEU A 33 -27.48 -22.91 -19.05
CA LEU A 33 -27.56 -21.52 -18.66
C LEU A 33 -28.24 -21.52 -17.30
N PHE A 34 -27.44 -21.87 -16.28
CA PHE A 34 -27.80 -21.79 -14.89
C PHE A 34 -28.16 -20.33 -14.70
N ARG A 35 -29.47 -20.09 -14.70
CA ARG A 35 -30.09 -18.77 -14.66
C ARG A 35 -29.79 -18.25 -13.27
N ARG A 36 -28.57 -17.73 -13.14
CA ARG A 36 -27.97 -17.30 -11.89
C ARG A 36 -28.87 -16.18 -11.42
N GLU A 37 -29.79 -16.52 -10.54
CA GLU A 37 -30.69 -15.55 -9.95
C GLU A 37 -29.80 -14.53 -9.27
N PHE A 38 -29.69 -13.37 -9.92
CA PHE A 38 -28.91 -12.28 -9.39
C PHE A 38 -29.69 -11.79 -8.19
N ASN A 39 -29.47 -12.42 -7.03
CA ASN A 39 -30.02 -11.99 -5.77
C ASN A 39 -29.47 -10.58 -5.51
N MET A 40 -30.29 -9.58 -5.87
CA MET A 40 -29.77 -8.26 -6.20
C MET A 40 -29.50 -7.50 -4.92
N GLY A 41 -28.24 -7.51 -4.48
CA GLY A 41 -27.78 -6.86 -3.26
C GLY A 41 -27.87 -5.33 -3.25
N ILE A 42 -26.89 -4.69 -2.58
CA ILE A 42 -26.85 -3.24 -2.37
C ILE A 42 -26.99 -2.49 -3.71
N SER A 43 -27.88 -1.51 -3.77
CA SER A 43 -28.10 -0.65 -4.94
C SER A 43 -27.74 0.80 -4.63
N ARG A 44 -27.08 1.47 -5.58
CA ARG A 44 -26.70 2.88 -5.52
C ARG A 44 -27.66 3.79 -6.29
N ASN A 45 -28.86 3.30 -6.62
CA ASN A 45 -29.90 4.12 -7.25
C ASN A 45 -30.47 5.16 -6.26
N HIS A 46 -31.09 6.22 -6.76
CA HIS A 46 -31.72 7.25 -5.92
C HIS A 46 -33.23 7.07 -5.76
N TRP A 47 -33.85 6.22 -6.60
CA TRP A 47 -35.31 6.02 -6.67
C TRP A 47 -35.95 5.44 -5.39
N HIS A 48 -35.16 4.79 -4.53
CA HIS A 48 -35.63 4.30 -3.23
C HIS A 48 -35.75 5.42 -2.16
N LYS A 49 -35.21 6.62 -2.44
CA LYS A 49 -35.28 7.78 -1.53
C LYS A 49 -36.57 8.58 -1.78
N ARG A 50 -36.95 9.40 -0.79
CA ARG A 50 -38.07 10.35 -0.88
C ARG A 50 -37.77 11.47 -1.90
N ARG A 51 -38.81 12.19 -2.32
CA ARG A 51 -38.69 13.47 -3.05
C ARG A 51 -38.15 14.56 -2.12
N ALA A 52 -37.72 15.70 -2.69
CA ALA A 52 -37.36 16.88 -1.90
C ALA A 52 -38.55 17.35 -1.03
N THR A 53 -39.78 17.25 -1.55
CA THR A 53 -41.05 17.47 -0.84
C THR A 53 -41.42 16.40 0.19
N GLY A 54 -40.50 15.50 0.58
CA GLY A 54 -40.76 14.38 1.50
C GLY A 54 -41.61 13.23 0.95
N GLY A 55 -42.35 13.42 -0.15
CA GLY A 55 -43.22 12.41 -0.74
C GLY A 55 -42.50 11.10 -1.12
N LYS A 56 -43.12 9.94 -0.83
CA LYS A 56 -42.60 8.61 -1.18
C LYS A 56 -42.65 8.40 -2.69
N ARG A 57 -41.59 7.83 -3.28
CA ARG A 57 -41.54 7.48 -4.72
C ARG A 57 -41.96 6.02 -4.92
N LYS A 58 -42.87 5.75 -5.86
CA LYS A 58 -43.16 4.38 -6.33
C LYS A 58 -42.01 3.92 -7.25
N PRO A 59 -41.40 2.74 -7.04
CA PRO A 59 -40.34 2.25 -7.94
C PRO A 59 -40.88 1.98 -9.35
N ILE A 60 -40.31 2.64 -10.36
CA ILE A 60 -40.74 2.54 -11.77
C ILE A 60 -40.24 1.24 -12.42
N ARG A 61 -39.11 0.71 -11.96
CA ARG A 61 -38.45 -0.48 -12.55
C ARG A 61 -37.66 -1.29 -11.52
N LYS A 62 -37.42 -2.56 -11.84
CA LYS A 62 -36.48 -3.44 -11.11
C LYS A 62 -35.05 -2.85 -11.14
N LYS A 63 -34.23 -3.18 -10.12
CA LYS A 63 -32.81 -2.79 -10.01
C LYS A 63 -32.03 -3.16 -11.29
N ARG A 64 -31.03 -2.37 -11.69
CA ARG A 64 -30.18 -2.65 -12.87
C ARG A 64 -28.73 -2.95 -12.49
N LYS A 65 -28.04 -3.77 -13.30
CA LYS A 65 -26.65 -4.22 -13.04
C LYS A 65 -25.65 -3.06 -12.88
N PHE A 66 -25.81 -1.96 -13.61
CA PHE A 66 -24.93 -0.79 -13.47
C PHE A 66 -25.14 -0.01 -12.14
N GLU A 67 -26.29 -0.20 -11.48
CA GLU A 67 -26.62 0.44 -10.19
C GLU A 67 -26.06 -0.34 -8.99
N LEU A 68 -25.36 -1.47 -9.22
CA LEU A 68 -24.85 -2.29 -8.12
C LEU A 68 -23.88 -1.51 -7.22
N GLY A 69 -24.03 -1.73 -5.92
CA GLY A 69 -23.00 -1.52 -4.91
C GLY A 69 -22.26 -2.83 -4.62
N ARG A 70 -21.14 -2.73 -3.91
CA ARG A 70 -20.44 -3.87 -3.32
C ARG A 70 -20.23 -3.57 -1.83
N PRO A 71 -20.09 -4.57 -0.94
CA PRO A 71 -19.75 -4.36 0.48
C PRO A 71 -18.51 -3.47 0.66
N ALA A 72 -18.30 -2.91 1.85
CA ALA A 72 -17.09 -2.14 2.16
C ALA A 72 -15.80 -3.00 2.11
N ALA A 73 -14.63 -2.35 2.12
CA ALA A 73 -13.34 -3.06 2.13
C ALA A 73 -12.81 -3.28 3.54
N ASN A 74 -13.03 -2.30 4.42
CA ASN A 74 -12.59 -2.25 5.82
C ASN A 74 -11.13 -2.68 6.00
N THR A 75 -10.25 -2.16 5.13
CA THR A 75 -8.82 -2.49 5.07
C THR A 75 -8.17 -2.33 6.45
N LYS A 76 -7.49 -3.36 6.93
CA LYS A 76 -6.80 -3.37 8.24
C LYS A 76 -5.29 -3.29 8.09
N ILE A 77 -4.61 -2.96 9.19
CA ILE A 77 -3.16 -3.13 9.29
C ILE A 77 -2.83 -4.64 9.35
N GLY A 78 -1.80 -5.07 8.62
CA GLY A 78 -1.29 -6.45 8.64
C GLY A 78 -0.85 -6.94 7.26
N VAL A 79 -0.34 -8.18 7.22
CA VAL A 79 0.27 -8.79 6.02
C VAL A 79 -0.56 -8.57 4.76
N LYS A 80 0.07 -7.96 3.75
CA LYS A 80 -0.53 -7.51 2.49
C LYS A 80 -1.46 -8.57 1.86
N ARG A 81 -2.76 -8.27 1.82
CA ARG A 81 -3.79 -9.09 1.16
C ARG A 81 -4.70 -8.20 0.32
N ILE A 82 -4.66 -8.39 -1.01
CA ILE A 82 -5.41 -7.60 -2.00
C ILE A 82 -6.17 -8.55 -2.91
N HIS A 83 -7.49 -8.35 -3.06
CA HIS A 83 -8.31 -9.11 -4.00
C HIS A 83 -8.63 -8.26 -5.24
N LEU A 84 -8.55 -8.86 -6.42
CA LEU A 84 -8.97 -8.23 -7.67
C LEU A 84 -10.49 -8.31 -7.83
N VAL A 85 -11.10 -7.22 -8.29
CA VAL A 85 -12.55 -7.12 -8.49
C VAL A 85 -12.83 -6.56 -9.88
N ARG A 86 -13.36 -7.40 -10.78
CA ARG A 86 -13.82 -6.97 -12.11
C ARG A 86 -14.99 -5.98 -11.99
N THR A 87 -14.95 -4.93 -12.82
CA THR A 87 -15.93 -3.84 -12.86
C THR A 87 -16.52 -3.66 -14.26
N ARG A 88 -17.34 -2.61 -14.47
CA ARG A 88 -17.95 -2.32 -15.77
C ARG A 88 -16.85 -1.95 -16.78
N GLY A 89 -17.01 -2.37 -18.04
CA GLY A 89 -16.02 -2.10 -19.10
C GLY A 89 -14.79 -3.00 -19.06
N GLY A 90 -14.80 -4.11 -18.32
CA GLY A 90 -13.66 -5.05 -18.25
C GLY A 90 -12.63 -4.71 -17.17
N ASN A 91 -12.50 -3.43 -16.81
CA ASN A 91 -11.54 -2.90 -15.84
C ASN A 91 -11.55 -3.60 -14.48
N CYS A 92 -10.38 -3.71 -13.85
CA CYS A 92 -10.19 -4.27 -12.51
C CYS A 92 -9.97 -3.18 -11.45
N LYS A 93 -10.48 -3.42 -10.24
CA LYS A 93 -10.14 -2.65 -9.03
C LYS A 93 -9.44 -3.54 -8.02
N HIS A 94 -8.53 -2.93 -7.26
CA HIS A 94 -7.71 -3.60 -6.25
C HIS A 94 -8.33 -3.34 -4.87
N ARG A 95 -8.93 -4.36 -4.28
CA ARG A 95 -9.53 -4.28 -2.94
C ARG A 95 -8.53 -4.80 -1.91
N ALA A 96 -7.80 -3.88 -1.29
CA ALA A 96 -7.02 -4.20 -0.10
C ALA A 96 -7.92 -4.63 1.06
N LEU A 97 -7.65 -5.79 1.63
CA LEU A 97 -8.24 -6.27 2.89
C LEU A 97 -7.26 -6.05 4.05
N ARG A 98 -5.96 -6.22 3.80
CA ARG A 98 -4.87 -5.96 4.75
C ARG A 98 -3.71 -5.26 4.03
N LEU A 99 -3.13 -4.23 4.65
CA LEU A 99 -1.91 -3.55 4.23
C LEU A 99 -1.09 -3.16 5.45
N ASP A 100 0.22 -3.34 5.37
CA ASP A 100 1.21 -3.01 6.40
C ASP A 100 2.21 -1.93 5.92
N HIS A 101 2.31 -1.69 4.61
CA HIS A 101 3.23 -0.71 4.02
C HIS A 101 2.49 0.24 3.05
N GLY A 102 3.02 1.46 2.92
CA GLY A 102 2.58 2.47 1.97
C GLY A 102 3.76 3.27 1.43
N ASN A 103 3.57 4.00 0.32
CA ASN A 103 4.55 4.99 -0.12
C ASN A 103 4.18 6.36 0.47
N PHE A 104 5.06 6.95 1.27
CA PHE A 104 4.84 8.22 1.94
C PHE A 104 5.82 9.28 1.42
N SER A 105 5.31 10.50 1.21
CA SER A 105 6.11 11.66 0.81
C SER A 105 6.39 12.55 2.02
N TRP A 106 7.66 12.92 2.20
CA TRP A 106 8.06 14.12 2.94
C TRP A 106 8.01 15.29 1.95
N ALA A 107 7.23 16.33 2.26
CA ALA A 107 6.92 17.37 1.27
C ALA A 107 8.03 18.43 1.19
N SER A 108 8.47 18.95 2.34
CA SER A 108 9.57 19.94 2.44
C SER A 108 10.86 19.46 1.76
N GLU A 109 11.28 18.23 2.08
CA GLU A 109 12.53 17.60 1.62
C GLU A 109 12.40 16.87 0.25
N HIS A 110 11.23 16.90 -0.37
CA HIS A 110 10.91 16.22 -1.63
C HIS A 110 11.28 14.71 -1.67
N CYS A 111 11.29 14.06 -0.50
CA CYS A 111 11.72 12.67 -0.35
C CYS A 111 10.51 11.72 -0.30
N THR A 112 10.46 10.72 -1.18
CA THR A 112 9.46 9.63 -1.11
C THR A 112 10.10 8.31 -0.69
N ARG A 113 9.49 7.65 0.29
CA ARG A 113 9.93 6.35 0.81
C ARG A 113 8.77 5.42 1.10
N LYS A 114 8.96 4.15 0.78
CA LYS A 114 8.10 3.06 1.23
C LYS A 114 8.37 2.83 2.71
N THR A 115 7.37 3.06 3.56
CA THR A 115 7.49 2.84 5.01
C THR A 115 6.38 1.94 5.53
N ARG A 116 6.56 1.44 6.74
CA ARG A 116 5.59 0.59 7.44
C ARG A 116 4.60 1.46 8.20
N ILE A 117 3.32 1.12 8.08
CA ILE A 117 2.21 1.71 8.83
C ILE A 117 2.12 0.98 10.17
N VAL A 118 2.33 1.71 11.26
CA VAL A 118 2.36 1.15 12.62
C VAL A 118 0.96 1.18 13.23
N ASP A 119 0.27 2.32 13.18
CA ASP A 119 -1.07 2.45 13.75
C ASP A 119 -1.95 3.51 13.07
N VAL A 120 -3.25 3.47 13.36
CA VAL A 120 -4.22 4.54 13.07
C VAL A 120 -4.42 5.37 14.33
N VAL A 121 -4.15 6.68 14.28
CA VAL A 121 -4.25 7.57 15.45
C VAL A 121 -5.51 8.41 15.42
N TYR A 122 -5.88 8.95 14.25
CA TYR A 122 -7.03 9.84 14.13
C TYR A 122 -7.76 9.66 12.79
N ASN A 123 -9.08 9.85 12.83
CA ASN A 123 -9.95 9.79 11.67
C ASN A 123 -11.04 10.87 11.86
N SER A 124 -11.20 11.75 10.86
CA SER A 124 -12.16 12.86 10.91
C SER A 124 -13.62 12.42 10.70
N SER A 125 -13.85 11.26 10.08
CA SER A 125 -15.19 10.83 9.65
C SER A 125 -15.90 9.96 10.69
N ASN A 126 -15.17 9.08 11.38
CA ASN A 126 -15.75 8.20 12.40
C ASN A 126 -14.68 7.68 13.37
N ASN A 127 -14.94 7.81 14.67
CA ASN A 127 -14.06 7.36 15.76
C ASN A 127 -13.88 5.82 15.81
N GLU A 128 -14.89 5.04 15.44
CA GLU A 128 -14.83 3.57 15.43
C GLU A 128 -13.79 3.02 14.43
N LEU A 129 -13.48 3.80 13.39
CA LEU A 129 -12.45 3.43 12.42
C LEU A 129 -11.03 3.51 13.03
N VAL A 130 -10.83 4.33 14.07
CA VAL A 130 -9.58 4.37 14.86
C VAL A 130 -9.50 3.15 15.75
N ARG A 131 -10.53 2.89 16.57
CA ARG A 131 -10.59 1.74 17.50
C ARG A 131 -10.37 0.40 16.78
N THR A 132 -10.92 0.26 15.57
CA THR A 132 -10.79 -0.95 14.75
C THR A 132 -9.61 -0.92 13.77
N LYS A 133 -8.71 0.08 13.83
CA LYS A 133 -7.51 0.24 12.97
C LYS A 133 -7.80 0.09 11.48
N THR A 134 -8.79 0.83 10.98
CA THR A 134 -9.25 0.78 9.58
C THR A 134 -8.59 1.87 8.72
N LEU A 135 -7.88 1.45 7.68
CA LEU A 135 -7.21 2.35 6.73
C LEU A 135 -8.20 2.88 5.69
N VAL A 136 -8.41 4.21 5.70
CA VAL A 136 -9.25 4.94 4.74
C VAL A 136 -8.54 6.22 4.26
N LYS A 137 -9.07 6.87 3.22
CA LYS A 137 -8.56 8.17 2.76
C LYS A 137 -8.71 9.23 3.87
N ASN A 138 -7.73 10.12 3.99
CA ASN A 138 -7.57 11.18 5.00
C ASN A 138 -7.57 10.65 6.45
N CYS A 139 -7.23 9.37 6.64
CA CYS A 139 -6.94 8.85 7.96
C CYS A 139 -5.52 9.26 8.36
N ILE A 140 -5.34 9.71 9.60
CA ILE A 140 -4.03 10.02 10.16
C ILE A 140 -3.47 8.74 10.78
N VAL A 141 -2.35 8.33 10.23
CA VAL A 141 -1.60 7.13 10.59
C VAL A 141 -0.25 7.51 11.17
N LEU A 142 0.30 6.60 11.96
CA LEU A 142 1.63 6.71 12.53
C LEU A 142 2.52 5.72 11.77
N ILE A 143 3.58 6.23 11.15
CA ILE A 143 4.47 5.48 10.26
C ILE A 143 5.88 5.38 10.82
N ASP A 144 6.62 4.39 10.33
CA ASP A 144 8.03 4.19 10.64
C ASP A 144 8.89 5.33 10.05
N ALA A 145 9.68 6.00 10.89
CA ALA A 145 10.51 7.14 10.49
C ALA A 145 11.87 6.71 9.92
N THR A 146 12.29 5.46 10.14
CA THR A 146 13.65 4.99 9.80
C THR A 146 14.05 5.24 8.34
N PRO A 147 13.20 5.02 7.30
CA PRO A 147 13.64 5.19 5.91
C PRO A 147 13.85 6.66 5.50
N PHE A 148 13.22 7.60 6.21
CA PHE A 148 13.43 9.03 6.02
C PHE A 148 14.68 9.52 6.75
N ARG A 149 14.94 9.01 7.96
CA ARG A 149 16.16 9.30 8.71
C ARG A 149 17.41 8.83 7.97
N THR A 150 17.45 7.60 7.46
CA THR A 150 18.59 7.10 6.66
C THR A 150 18.81 7.93 5.40
N TRP A 151 17.74 8.45 4.78
CA TRP A 151 17.87 9.36 3.64
C TRP A 151 18.44 10.73 4.06
N TYR A 152 17.97 11.30 5.17
CA TYR A 152 18.44 12.60 5.68
C TYR A 152 19.93 12.53 6.07
N GLU A 153 20.33 11.49 6.80
CA GLU A 153 21.72 11.21 7.17
C GLU A 153 22.61 11.13 5.92
N GLY A 154 22.17 10.43 4.86
CA GLY A 154 22.89 10.36 3.59
C GLY A 154 22.83 11.62 2.71
N HIS A 155 21.83 12.49 2.87
CA HIS A 155 21.70 13.72 2.07
C HIS A 155 22.51 14.88 2.64
N TYR A 156 22.44 15.06 3.96
CA TYR A 156 23.01 16.21 4.69
C TYR A 156 24.28 15.88 5.48
N ALA A 157 24.66 14.60 5.60
CA ALA A 157 25.73 14.14 6.49
C ALA A 157 25.53 14.62 7.95
N MET A 158 24.27 14.76 8.38
CA MET A 158 23.87 15.24 9.70
C MET A 158 22.90 14.25 10.33
N MET A 159 23.05 13.99 11.63
CA MET A 159 22.21 13.02 12.34
C MET A 159 20.93 13.65 12.87
N MET A 160 19.81 12.96 12.64
CA MET A 160 18.46 13.40 13.03
C MET A 160 17.85 12.46 14.07
N GLY A 161 17.09 13.01 15.02
CA GLY A 161 16.30 12.20 15.93
C GLY A 161 17.11 11.33 16.89
N ARG A 162 18.28 11.79 17.37
CA ARG A 162 18.98 11.20 18.51
C ARG A 162 18.72 12.01 19.77
N LYS A 163 18.48 11.32 20.89
CA LYS A 163 18.47 11.96 22.21
C LYS A 163 19.90 12.44 22.53
N LYS A 164 20.04 13.73 22.87
CA LYS A 164 21.33 14.34 23.25
C LYS A 164 21.98 13.49 24.37
N GLY A 165 23.22 13.05 24.15
CA GLY A 165 24.00 12.24 25.09
C GLY A 165 24.13 10.75 24.77
N VAL A 166 23.38 10.19 23.81
CA VAL A 166 23.59 8.79 23.37
C VAL A 166 24.73 8.73 22.35
N LYS A 167 25.81 8.00 22.66
CA LYS A 167 26.94 7.78 21.74
C LYS A 167 26.49 7.03 20.48
N LEU A 168 27.11 7.32 19.34
CA LEU A 168 26.91 6.58 18.10
C LEU A 168 27.39 5.14 18.26
N THR A 169 26.84 4.22 17.46
CA THR A 169 27.46 2.91 17.26
C THR A 169 28.60 3.02 16.24
N GLN A 170 29.61 2.13 16.32
CA GLN A 170 30.83 2.19 15.50
C GLN A 170 30.53 2.29 13.99
N ALA A 171 29.59 1.47 13.49
CA ALA A 171 29.17 1.50 12.10
C ALA A 171 28.52 2.84 11.66
N GLU A 172 27.89 3.59 12.58
CA GLU A 172 27.31 4.90 12.28
C GLU A 172 28.37 6.02 12.35
N GLN A 173 29.42 5.85 13.16
CA GLN A 173 30.59 6.72 13.20
C GLN A 173 31.40 6.60 11.90
N GLU A 174 31.75 5.39 11.50
CA GLU A 174 32.51 5.13 10.27
C GLU A 174 31.82 5.72 9.03
N VAL A 175 30.48 5.63 8.93
CA VAL A 175 29.73 6.25 7.83
C VAL A 175 29.77 7.78 7.89
N ALA A 176 29.72 8.39 9.07
CA ALA A 176 29.84 9.84 9.21
C ALA A 176 31.25 10.33 8.85
N ASP A 177 32.28 9.64 9.31
CA ASP A 177 33.69 9.97 9.05
C ASP A 177 34.05 9.79 7.57
N GLN A 178 33.54 8.72 6.93
CA GLN A 178 33.66 8.52 5.47
C GLN A 178 32.89 9.57 4.64
N MET A 179 31.86 10.22 5.19
CA MET A 179 31.17 11.34 4.53
C MET A 179 31.92 12.65 4.70
N ALA A 180 32.60 12.86 5.83
CA ALA A 180 33.43 14.03 6.09
C ALA A 180 34.75 14.02 5.30
N ALA A 181 35.35 12.83 5.08
CA ALA A 181 36.66 12.67 4.43
C ALA A 181 36.67 12.84 2.89
N LYS A 182 35.53 13.03 2.23
CA LYS A 182 35.43 13.09 0.76
C LYS A 182 35.66 14.50 0.20
N ALA A 183 36.12 14.57 -1.05
CA ALA A 183 36.16 15.81 -1.84
C ALA A 183 34.78 16.51 -1.96
N GLU A 184 33.67 15.80 -1.69
CA GLU A 184 32.33 16.37 -1.58
C GLU A 184 32.05 17.12 -0.27
N HIS A 185 32.98 17.26 0.68
CA HIS A 185 32.76 17.97 1.94
C HIS A 185 32.19 19.40 1.72
N SER A 186 32.67 20.12 0.70
CA SER A 186 32.13 21.42 0.29
C SER A 186 30.66 21.37 -0.15
N LYS A 187 30.23 20.29 -0.82
CA LYS A 187 28.84 20.05 -1.24
C LYS A 187 27.93 19.78 -0.03
N TYR A 188 28.39 19.01 0.95
CA TYR A 188 27.64 18.79 2.19
C TYR A 188 27.51 20.09 3.00
N LYS A 189 28.58 20.88 3.15
CA LYS A 189 28.51 22.22 3.81
C LYS A 189 27.49 23.15 3.17
N LEU A 190 27.36 23.14 1.83
CA LEU A 190 26.36 23.94 1.13
C LEU A 190 24.92 23.48 1.44
N ARG A 191 24.68 22.16 1.48
CA ARG A 191 23.37 21.59 1.84
C ARG A 191 22.99 21.85 3.30
N GLN A 192 23.95 21.71 4.21
CA GLN A 192 23.74 21.87 5.66
C GLN A 192 23.15 23.23 6.04
N LYS A 193 23.37 24.28 5.23
CA LYS A 193 22.73 25.60 5.42
C LYS A 193 21.19 25.56 5.40
N TYR A 194 20.61 24.62 4.66
CA TYR A 194 19.16 24.47 4.49
C TYR A 194 18.57 23.29 5.26
N ALA A 195 19.38 22.52 5.99
CA ALA A 195 18.98 21.28 6.67
C ALA A 195 18.05 21.48 7.89
N LYS A 196 17.59 22.70 8.17
CA LYS A 196 16.84 23.00 9.39
C LYS A 196 15.38 22.53 9.26
N VAL A 197 15.05 21.46 9.98
CA VAL A 197 13.69 20.92 10.07
C VAL A 197 12.90 21.58 11.22
N GLU A 198 11.57 21.55 11.12
CA GLU A 198 10.66 22.02 12.17
C GLU A 198 10.78 21.19 13.46
N GLN A 199 10.87 21.85 14.62
CA GLN A 199 11.05 21.20 15.93
C GLN A 199 9.97 20.14 16.24
N ALA A 200 8.70 20.42 15.93
CA ALA A 200 7.59 19.49 16.16
C ALA A 200 7.70 18.19 15.31
N LEU A 201 8.44 18.24 14.20
CA LEU A 201 8.74 17.07 13.37
C LEU A 201 10.02 16.38 13.85
N GLU A 202 11.04 17.13 14.28
CA GLU A 202 12.25 16.57 14.93
C GLU A 202 11.92 15.76 16.18
N GLU A 203 10.97 16.23 17.01
CA GLU A 203 10.45 15.50 18.17
C GLU A 203 9.85 14.13 17.80
N GLN A 204 9.14 14.05 16.66
CA GLN A 204 8.61 12.78 16.15
C GLN A 204 9.73 11.85 15.64
N PHE A 205 10.72 12.40 14.94
CA PHE A 205 11.91 11.65 14.51
C PHE A 205 12.69 11.08 15.71
N MET A 206 12.78 11.80 16.85
CA MET A 206 13.33 11.26 18.10
C MET A 206 12.56 10.05 18.65
N THR A 207 11.24 9.98 18.44
CA THR A 207 10.43 8.80 18.82
C THR A 207 10.50 7.65 17.80
N GLY A 208 11.23 7.83 16.69
CA GLY A 208 11.32 6.87 15.58
C GLY A 208 10.02 6.72 14.76
N ARG A 209 9.05 7.61 14.96
CA ARG A 209 7.66 7.46 14.50
C ARG A 209 7.08 8.83 14.13
N VAL A 210 6.69 9.01 12.87
CA VAL A 210 6.11 10.26 12.36
C VAL A 210 4.64 10.11 12.00
N LEU A 211 3.87 11.20 12.10
CA LEU A 211 2.46 11.26 11.72
C LEU A 211 2.32 11.56 10.22
N ALA A 212 1.42 10.84 9.56
CA ALA A 212 1.18 10.95 8.13
C ALA A 212 -0.32 10.86 7.79
N CYS A 213 -0.72 11.50 6.69
CA CYS A 213 -2.07 11.48 6.14
C CYS A 213 -2.15 10.55 4.93
N LEU A 214 -3.14 9.64 4.90
CA LEU A 214 -3.38 8.76 3.75
C LEU A 214 -4.16 9.47 2.63
N SER A 215 -3.48 9.93 1.59
CA SER A 215 -4.11 10.55 0.41
C SER A 215 -4.84 9.56 -0.51
N SER A 216 -4.38 8.31 -0.54
CA SER A 216 -4.88 7.24 -1.41
C SER A 216 -6.21 6.62 -0.93
N ARG A 217 -6.80 5.73 -1.75
CA ARG A 217 -8.05 5.00 -1.42
C ARG A 217 -7.78 3.47 -1.40
N PRO A 218 -7.37 2.88 -0.27
CA PRO A 218 -6.96 1.47 -0.18
C PRO A 218 -7.99 0.48 -0.71
N GLY A 219 -9.27 0.68 -0.40
CA GLY A 219 -10.37 -0.18 -0.86
C GLY A 219 -10.73 -0.07 -2.34
N GLN A 220 -10.03 0.73 -3.14
CA GLN A 220 -10.22 0.90 -4.59
C GLN A 220 -8.93 0.66 -5.40
N VAL A 221 -7.80 1.19 -4.90
CA VAL A 221 -6.49 1.19 -5.57
C VAL A 221 -5.55 0.12 -5.00
N GLY A 222 -5.84 -0.44 -3.83
CA GLY A 222 -5.02 -1.48 -3.21
C GLY A 222 -3.71 -0.98 -2.58
N ARG A 223 -3.52 0.34 -2.50
CA ARG A 223 -2.34 1.01 -1.93
C ARG A 223 -2.74 1.92 -0.76
N ALA A 224 -1.81 2.18 0.14
CA ALA A 224 -1.96 3.05 1.30
C ALA A 224 -0.91 4.17 1.26
N ASP A 225 -0.86 4.87 0.14
CA ASP A 225 0.07 5.98 -0.11
C ASP A 225 -0.44 7.29 0.53
N GLY A 226 0.48 8.18 0.92
CA GLY A 226 0.21 9.39 1.71
C GLY A 226 1.38 10.37 1.79
N TYR A 227 1.31 11.31 2.73
CA TYR A 227 2.35 12.30 3.01
C TYR A 227 2.51 12.54 4.52
N ILE A 228 3.69 12.95 4.96
CA ILE A 228 3.99 13.33 6.36
C ILE A 228 3.29 14.65 6.69
N LEU A 229 2.76 14.79 7.92
CA LEU A 229 2.17 16.03 8.40
C LEU A 229 3.25 17.01 8.85
N GLU A 230 3.19 18.25 8.35
CA GLU A 230 4.15 19.33 8.65
C GLU A 230 3.40 20.64 9.01
N GLY A 231 4.06 21.53 9.75
CA GLY A 231 3.59 22.88 10.10
C GLY A 231 2.19 22.95 10.71
N LYS A 232 1.39 23.93 10.24
CA LYS A 232 0.03 24.19 10.74
C LYS A 232 -0.92 22.99 10.62
N GLU A 233 -0.72 22.09 9.65
CA GLU A 233 -1.52 20.87 9.53
C GLU A 233 -1.17 19.89 10.66
N LEU A 234 0.13 19.72 10.95
CA LEU A 234 0.61 18.92 12.07
C LEU A 234 0.10 19.47 13.42
N GLU A 235 0.26 20.76 13.68
CA GLU A 235 -0.26 21.43 14.88
C GLU A 235 -1.77 21.19 15.07
N PHE A 236 -2.55 21.33 13.99
CA PHE A 236 -3.99 21.10 14.03
C PHE A 236 -4.34 19.68 14.44
N TYR A 237 -3.72 18.66 13.85
CA TYR A 237 -3.99 17.27 14.20
C TYR A 237 -3.45 16.90 15.58
N LEU A 238 -2.28 17.39 15.98
CA LEU A 238 -1.76 17.21 17.34
C LEU A 238 -2.74 17.76 18.40
N ARG A 239 -3.30 18.96 18.17
CA ARG A 239 -4.33 19.55 19.03
C ARG A 239 -5.61 18.71 19.06
N LYS A 240 -6.08 18.18 17.92
CA LYS A 240 -7.25 17.29 17.85
C LYS A 240 -7.03 15.95 18.56
N ILE A 241 -5.83 15.38 18.47
CA ILE A 241 -5.44 14.14 19.15
C ILE A 241 -5.37 14.38 20.66
N LYS A 242 -4.69 15.44 21.12
CA LYS A 242 -4.63 15.82 22.55
C LYS A 242 -6.04 16.03 23.14
N ALA A 243 -6.88 16.82 22.49
CA ALA A 243 -8.26 17.08 22.92
C ALA A 243 -9.19 15.85 22.91
N LYS A 244 -8.82 14.79 22.19
CA LYS A 244 -9.54 13.50 22.17
C LYS A 244 -8.99 12.50 23.19
N LYS A 245 -7.75 12.67 23.67
CA LYS A 245 -7.14 11.83 24.72
C LYS A 245 -7.48 12.34 26.14
N GLY A 246 -7.73 13.64 26.29
CA GLY A 246 -8.18 14.26 27.55
C GLY A 246 -9.69 14.20 27.78
N LYS A 247 -10.41 13.32 27.08
CA LYS A 247 -11.83 12.99 27.23
C LYS A 247 -11.97 11.47 27.35
#